data_AF-A0A853F7E9-F1
#
_entry.id   AF-A0A853F7E9-F1
#
_cell.length_a   1.000
_cell.length_b   1.000
_cell.length_c   1.000
_cell.angle_alpha   90.00
_cell.angle_beta   90.00
_cell.angle_gamma   90.00
#
_symmetry.space_group_name_H-M   'P 1'
#
loop_
_entity.id
_entity.type
_entity.pdbx_description
1 polymer ?
#
loop_
_entity_poly.entity_id
_entity_poly.type
_entity_poly.pdbx_seq_one_letter_code
_entity_poly.pdbx_strand_id
1 'polypeptide(L)' 'MMWGYSKPTLADIDGDGDLDLVVGEIWHP' A
#
# COMPACT_ATOMS: atom_id res chain seq x y z
N MET A 1 -2.29 -8.75 19.55
CA MET A 1 -3.48 -8.65 18.67
C MET A 1 -3.61 -7.21 18.23
N MET A 2 -2.96 -6.82 17.14
CA MET A 2 -3.19 -5.50 16.55
C MET A 2 -4.00 -5.70 15.28
N TRP A 3 -5.20 -5.15 15.26
CA TRP A 3 -5.99 -5.04 14.05
C TRP A 3 -5.63 -3.71 13.41
N GLY A 4 -5.09 -3.74 12.20
CA GLY A 4 -4.99 -2.57 11.35
C GLY A 4 -5.53 -2.91 9.97
N TYR A 5 -6.32 -2.01 9.43
CA TYR A 5 -6.84 -2.11 8.08
C TYR A 5 -5.91 -1.33 7.15
N SER A 6 -5.48 -1.98 6.07
CA SER A 6 -4.84 -1.27 4.97
C SER A 6 -5.81 -0.27 4.36
N LYS A 7 -5.30 0.87 3.90
CA LYS A 7 -6.01 1.78 2.98
C LYS A 7 -5.29 1.75 1.64
N PRO A 8 -5.63 0.80 0.74
CA PRO A 8 -5.02 0.73 -0.57
C PRO A 8 -5.18 2.05 -1.32
N THR A 9 -4.15 2.47 -2.02
CA THR A 9 -4.15 3.70 -2.83
C THR A 9 -3.50 3.40 -4.17
N LEU A 10 -4.04 4.02 -5.22
CA LEU A 10 -3.41 4.04 -6.53
C LEU A 10 -2.60 5.33 -6.70
N ALA A 11 -1.34 5.20 -7.10
CA ALA A 11 -0.44 6.32 -7.39
C ALA A 11 0.63 5.88 -8.39
N ASP A 12 1.08 6.78 -9.26
CA ASP A 12 2.23 6.57 -10.16
C ASP A 12 3.51 6.90 -9.38
N ILE A 13 4.16 5.88 -8.78
CA ILE A 13 5.28 6.09 -7.84
C ILE A 13 6.60 6.27 -8.57
N ASP A 14 6.78 5.61 -9.72
CA ASP A 14 8.03 5.63 -10.46
C ASP A 14 8.02 6.50 -11.73
N GLY A 15 6.87 7.05 -12.10
CA GLY A 15 6.72 8.09 -13.11
C GLY A 15 6.68 7.57 -14.55
N ASP A 16 6.29 6.32 -14.76
CA ASP A 16 6.16 5.72 -16.09
C ASP A 16 4.77 5.93 -16.72
N GLY A 17 3.82 6.43 -15.93
CA GLY A 17 2.46 6.78 -16.36
C GLY A 17 1.42 5.69 -16.11
N ASP A 18 1.81 4.51 -15.63
CA ASP A 18 0.87 3.52 -15.09
C ASP A 18 0.62 3.77 -13.58
N LEU A 19 -0.56 3.37 -13.11
CA LEU A 19 -0.89 3.50 -11.67
C LEU A 19 -0.46 2.25 -10.91
N ASP A 20 0.33 2.44 -9.85
CA ASP A 20 0.75 1.38 -8.95
C ASP A 20 -0.24 1.14 -7.82
N LEU A 21 -0.31 -0.11 -7.36
CA LEU A 21 -1.03 -0.47 -6.15
C LEU A 21 -0.12 -0.36 -4.92
N VAL A 22 -0.47 0.55 -4.01
CA VAL A 22 0.19 0.68 -2.70
C VAL A 22 -0.69 0.04 -1.63
N VAL A 23 -0.15 -0.95 -0.91
CA VAL A 23 -0.81 -1.57 0.25
C VAL A 23 0.13 -1.54 1.46
N GLY A 24 -0.43 -1.31 2.65
CA GLY A 24 0.31 -1.41 3.90
C GLY A 24 -0.06 -2.69 4.64
N GLU A 25 0.92 -3.34 5.26
CA GLU A 25 0.72 -4.45 6.19
C GLU A 25 1.29 -4.12 7.56
N ILE A 26 0.73 -4.72 8.61
CA ILE A 26 1.34 -4.68 9.94
C ILE A 26 2.13 -5.96 10.11
N TRP A 27 3.44 -5.82 10.19
CA TRP A 27 4.31 -6.94 10.54
C TRP A 27 4.32 -7.16 12.05
N HIS A 28 4.11 -8.40 12.46
CA HIS A 28 4.28 -8.86 13.83
C HIS A 28 5.29 -10.02 13.80
N PRO A 29 6.44 -9.90 14.51
CA PRO A 29 7.44 -10.98 14.60
C PRO A 29 6.90 -12.25 15.26
#